data_AF-A0AA86RTC3-F1
#
_entry.id   AF-A0AA86RTC3-F1
#
_cell.length_a   1.000
_cell.length_b   1.000
_cell.length_c   1.000
_cell.angle_alpha   90.00
_cell.angle_beta   90.00
_cell.angle_gamma   90.00
#
_symmetry.space_group_name_H-M   'P 1'
#
loop_
_entity.id
_entity.type
_entity.pdbx_description
1 polymer ?
#
loop_
_entity_poly.entity_id
_entity_poly.type
_entity_poly.pdbx_seq_one_letter_code
_entity_poly.pdbx_strand_id
1 'polypeptide(L)'
;MNLIALQHSWIGVPFLTYGTEQITTNGPSYIFDVQPLWQKQQPYSQTSEYYTLIQKINQMRDKIKIEQLNQIELEADDTFYAYARGNQMLVALTNVGDWSKQTNHYKVQNSTFEANARICDILNGECTNVNADRSVDVYLTGGYPRIFVREDMI
;
A
#
# COMPACT_ATOMS: atom_id res chain seq x y z
N MET A 1 -1.78 5.46 -6.71
CA MET A 1 -1.49 5.02 -5.32
C MET A 1 -0.83 3.65 -5.23
N ASN A 2 -1.35 2.62 -5.92
CA ASN A 2 -0.80 1.27 -5.86
C ASN A 2 0.71 1.20 -6.13
N LEU A 3 1.24 1.96 -7.09
CA LEU A 3 2.69 2.00 -7.36
C LEU A 3 3.51 2.50 -6.16
N ILE A 4 3.05 3.53 -5.45
CA ILE A 4 3.76 4.05 -4.27
C ILE A 4 3.65 3.07 -3.11
N ALA A 5 2.48 2.46 -2.92
CA ALA A 5 2.29 1.40 -1.95
C ALA A 5 3.24 0.22 -2.21
N LEU A 6 3.32 -0.24 -3.46
CA LEU A 6 4.27 -1.24 -3.93
C LEU A 6 5.70 -0.81 -3.61
N GLN A 7 6.16 0.31 -4.17
CA GLN A 7 7.54 0.80 -4.02
C GLN A 7 7.97 0.91 -2.56
N HIS A 8 7.11 1.45 -1.70
CA HIS A 8 7.42 1.63 -0.28
C HIS A 8 7.21 0.37 0.56
N SER A 9 6.61 -0.70 0.07
CA SER A 9 6.46 -1.96 0.84
C SER A 9 7.18 -3.15 0.20
N TRP A 10 7.80 -2.96 -0.97
CA TRP A 10 8.59 -3.96 -1.67
C TRP A 10 9.91 -4.30 -0.95
N ILE A 11 10.56 -5.36 -1.41
CA ILE A 11 11.93 -5.69 -0.99
C ILE A 11 12.87 -4.54 -1.37
N GLY A 12 13.77 -4.21 -0.45
CA GLY A 12 14.83 -3.23 -0.66
C GLY A 12 14.54 -1.86 -0.04
N VAL A 13 15.34 -0.89 -0.48
CA VAL A 13 15.27 0.50 -0.03
C VAL A 13 14.41 1.29 -1.01
N PRO A 14 13.28 1.88 -0.58
CA PRO A 14 12.43 2.66 -1.46
C PRO A 14 13.11 3.99 -1.82
N PHE A 15 13.06 4.36 -3.10
CA PHE A 15 13.50 5.66 -3.60
C PHE A 15 12.30 6.38 -4.19
N LEU A 16 12.01 7.58 -3.69
CA LEU A 16 10.91 8.41 -4.17
C LEU A 16 11.46 9.67 -4.85
N THR A 17 11.01 9.94 -6.07
CA THR A 17 11.33 11.19 -6.76
C THR A 17 10.60 12.34 -6.09
N TYR A 18 11.33 13.41 -5.79
CA TYR A 18 10.79 14.66 -5.24
C TYR A 18 9.58 15.16 -6.02
N GLY A 19 8.51 15.54 -5.31
CA GLY A 19 7.28 16.06 -5.90
C GLY A 19 6.20 15.00 -6.12
N THR A 20 6.56 13.72 -6.10
CA THR A 20 5.61 12.60 -6.20
C THR A 20 4.53 12.66 -5.10
N GLU A 21 4.92 13.05 -3.89
CA GLU A 21 4.03 13.19 -2.74
C GLU A 21 3.00 14.32 -2.90
N GLN A 22 3.19 15.23 -3.86
CA GLN A 22 2.29 16.35 -4.12
C GLN A 22 1.52 16.21 -5.44
N ILE A 23 1.58 15.06 -6.12
CA ILE A 23 1.04 14.85 -7.48
C ILE A 23 1.53 15.94 -8.43
N THR A 24 2.64 15.73 -9.12
CA THR A 24 3.02 16.57 -10.26
C THR A 24 2.31 16.06 -11.51
N THR A 25 1.01 16.32 -11.64
CA THR A 25 0.27 16.07 -12.89
C THR A 25 0.60 17.16 -13.91
N ASN A 26 1.76 17.11 -14.52
CA ASN A 26 2.08 18.01 -15.62
C ASN A 26 2.72 17.24 -16.78
N GLY A 27 1.91 16.48 -17.52
CA GLY A 27 2.19 16.03 -18.89
C GLY A 27 3.48 15.24 -19.16
N PRO A 28 3.70 14.76 -20.39
CA PRO A 28 4.81 13.86 -20.73
C PRO A 28 6.13 14.59 -21.05
N SER A 29 6.44 15.73 -20.41
CA SER A 29 7.66 16.49 -20.73
C SER A 29 8.63 16.55 -19.57
N TYR A 30 9.90 16.21 -19.85
CA TYR A 30 11.05 16.24 -18.95
C TYR A 30 11.27 17.59 -18.22
N ILE A 31 10.69 18.68 -18.73
CA ILE A 31 10.75 20.01 -18.12
C ILE A 31 9.87 20.07 -16.85
N PHE A 32 8.86 19.21 -16.75
CA PHE A 32 7.90 19.19 -15.65
C PHE A 32 8.32 18.28 -14.49
N ASP A 33 9.27 17.37 -14.70
CA ASP A 33 9.81 16.47 -13.66
C ASP A 33 10.77 17.17 -12.68
N VAL A 34 11.11 18.44 -12.94
CA VAL A 34 12.00 19.27 -12.10
C VAL A 34 11.27 20.47 -11.49
N GLN A 35 9.94 20.43 -11.41
CA GLN A 35 9.19 21.56 -10.87
C GLN A 35 9.46 21.76 -9.38
N PRO A 36 9.77 23.00 -8.97
CA PRO A 36 9.96 23.30 -7.57
C PRO A 36 8.64 23.23 -6.79
N LEU A 37 8.62 22.49 -5.67
CA LEU A 37 7.42 22.38 -4.84
C LEU A 37 6.94 23.71 -4.28
N TRP A 38 7.86 24.66 -4.04
CA TRP A 38 7.53 25.96 -3.47
C TRP A 38 6.72 26.86 -4.42
N GLN A 39 6.63 26.52 -5.71
CA GLN A 39 5.84 27.26 -6.69
C GLN A 39 4.41 26.71 -6.84
N LYS A 40 4.06 25.61 -6.14
CA LYS A 40 2.70 25.08 -6.17
C LYS A 40 1.74 25.98 -5.38
N GLN A 41 0.45 25.89 -5.72
CA GLN A 41 -0.62 26.59 -5.01
C GLN A 41 -0.71 26.21 -3.51
N GLN A 42 -0.32 24.98 -3.17
CA GLN A 42 -0.19 24.49 -1.81
C GLN A 42 1.24 23.94 -1.63
N PRO A 43 2.23 24.82 -1.39
CA PRO A 43 3.61 24.39 -1.27
C PRO A 43 3.79 23.54 -0.01
N TYR A 44 4.51 22.42 -0.14
CA TYR A 44 4.85 21.52 0.98
C TYR A 44 3.64 20.99 1.78
N SER A 45 2.50 20.74 1.13
CA SER A 45 1.30 20.26 1.82
C SER A 45 1.53 18.90 2.48
N GLN A 46 1.38 18.84 3.79
CA GLN A 46 1.46 17.59 4.56
C GLN A 46 0.11 16.85 4.64
N THR A 47 -0.94 17.42 4.06
CA THR A 47 -2.29 16.85 4.05
C THR A 47 -2.64 16.23 2.71
N SER A 48 -1.72 16.23 1.74
CA SER A 48 -1.95 15.53 0.48
C SER A 48 -2.10 14.03 0.74
N GLU A 49 -2.93 13.41 -0.09
CA GLU A 49 -3.26 11.99 0.03
C GLU A 49 -2.02 11.10 -0.13
N TYR A 50 -1.11 11.48 -1.03
CA TYR A 50 0.13 10.77 -1.28
C TYR A 50 1.16 10.98 -0.17
N TYR A 51 1.25 12.19 0.38
CA TYR A 51 2.10 12.46 1.54
C TYR A 51 1.68 11.60 2.73
N THR A 52 0.38 11.59 3.05
CA THR A 52 -0.16 10.79 4.16
C THR A 52 -0.01 9.28 3.92
N LEU A 53 -0.18 8.80 2.69
CA LEU A 53 0.12 7.42 2.29
C LEU A 53 1.58 7.06 2.57
N ILE A 54 2.53 7.85 2.05
CA ILE A 54 3.97 7.62 2.22
C ILE A 54 4.36 7.64 3.71
N GLN A 55 3.81 8.61 4.46
CA GLN A 55 4.04 8.73 5.89
C GLN A 55 3.63 7.46 6.64
N LYS A 56 2.40 6.97 6.42
CA LYS A 56 1.88 5.77 7.09
C LYS A 56 2.72 4.53 6.77
N ILE A 57 3.10 4.35 5.50
CA ILE A 57 3.90 3.19 5.10
C ILE A 57 5.30 3.26 5.73
N ASN A 58 5.97 4.41 5.68
CA ASN A 58 7.30 4.55 6.28
C ASN A 58 7.28 4.34 7.80
N GLN A 59 6.27 4.87 8.50
CA GLN A 59 6.09 4.63 9.93
C GLN A 59 5.91 3.13 10.25
N MET A 60 5.17 2.40 9.42
CA MET A 60 5.04 0.95 9.55
C MET A 60 6.38 0.25 9.28
N ARG A 61 7.12 0.63 8.23
CA ARG A 61 8.43 0.04 7.90
C ARG A 61 9.39 0.13 9.08
N ASP A 62 9.44 1.29 9.74
CA ASP A 62 10.34 1.52 10.87
C ASP A 62 10.01 0.63 12.08
N LYS A 63 8.72 0.32 12.28
CA LYS A 63 8.26 -0.56 13.36
C LYS A 63 8.54 -2.03 13.07
N ILE A 64 8.20 -2.50 11.86
CA ILE A 64 8.18 -3.91 11.49
C ILE A 64 9.53 -4.39 10.96
N LYS A 65 10.41 -3.48 10.53
CA LYS A 65 11.70 -3.80 9.88
C LYS A 65 11.53 -4.74 8.70
N ILE A 66 10.59 -4.38 7.82
CA ILE A 66 10.15 -5.27 6.72
C ILE A 66 11.31 -5.73 5.84
N GLU A 67 12.39 -4.95 5.74
CA GLU A 67 13.63 -5.31 5.03
C GLU A 67 14.27 -6.61 5.50
N GLN A 68 14.00 -7.04 6.74
CA GLN A 68 14.50 -8.30 7.31
C GLN A 68 13.59 -9.50 7.03
N LEU A 69 12.40 -9.24 6.46
CA LEU A 69 11.37 -10.24 6.23
C LEU A 69 11.39 -10.73 4.78
N ASN A 70 11.28 -12.05 4.60
CA ASN A 70 11.12 -12.68 3.29
C ASN A 70 9.84 -12.19 2.61
N GLN A 71 9.90 -11.95 1.31
CA GLN A 71 8.71 -11.69 0.50
C GLN A 71 8.15 -12.99 -0.07
N ILE A 72 6.83 -13.13 -0.01
CA ILE A 72 6.10 -14.28 -0.52
C ILE A 72 4.96 -13.74 -1.37
N GLU A 73 4.98 -14.06 -2.67
CA GLU A 73 3.83 -13.81 -3.54
C GLU A 73 2.69 -14.76 -3.16
N LEU A 74 1.48 -14.23 -3.04
CA LEU A 74 0.31 -15.00 -2.62
C LEU A 74 -0.73 -15.12 -3.74
N GLU A 75 -0.97 -14.05 -4.47
CA GLU A 75 -1.96 -14.00 -5.55
C GLU A 75 -1.48 -13.06 -6.66
N ALA A 76 -1.68 -13.44 -7.92
CA ALA A 76 -1.40 -12.60 -9.07
C ALA A 76 -2.38 -12.94 -10.19
N ASP A 77 -3.22 -11.97 -10.55
CA ASP A 77 -4.09 -12.04 -11.73
C ASP A 77 -3.99 -10.75 -12.57
N ASP A 78 -4.80 -10.65 -13.63
CA ASP A 78 -4.78 -9.52 -14.56
C ASP A 78 -5.06 -8.16 -13.88
N THR A 79 -5.72 -8.17 -12.72
CA THR A 79 -6.24 -6.97 -12.06
C THR A 79 -5.86 -6.81 -10.59
N PHE A 80 -5.35 -7.86 -9.97
CA PHE A 80 -5.06 -7.94 -8.55
C PHE A 80 -3.71 -8.59 -8.29
N TYR A 81 -3.00 -8.04 -7.30
CA TYR A 81 -1.72 -8.57 -6.88
C TYR A 81 -1.60 -8.50 -5.37
N ALA A 82 -1.23 -9.62 -4.74
CA ALA A 82 -1.03 -9.70 -3.31
C ALA A 82 0.26 -10.44 -2.95
N TYR A 83 0.97 -9.90 -1.97
CA TYR A 83 2.17 -10.50 -1.40
C TYR A 83 2.26 -10.24 0.09
N ALA A 84 2.96 -11.13 0.79
CA ALA A 84 3.28 -10.99 2.20
C ALA A 84 4.77 -10.67 2.42
N ARG A 85 5.06 -10.06 3.55
CA ARG A 85 6.41 -9.98 4.13
C ARG A 85 6.41 -10.71 5.47
N GLY A 86 7.03 -11.89 5.49
CA GLY A 86 6.94 -12.82 6.61
C GLY A 86 5.47 -13.10 6.98
N ASN A 87 5.20 -13.24 8.27
CA ASN A 87 3.86 -13.33 8.85
C ASN A 87 3.41 -12.01 9.51
N GLN A 88 3.96 -10.87 9.06
CA GLN A 88 3.78 -9.57 9.71
C GLN A 88 3.05 -8.56 8.85
N MET A 89 3.16 -8.68 7.52
CA MET A 89 2.51 -7.76 6.58
C MET A 89 1.94 -8.51 5.38
N LEU A 90 0.78 -8.08 4.92
CA LEU A 90 0.16 -8.43 3.65
C LEU A 90 -0.15 -7.14 2.88
N VAL A 91 0.24 -7.10 1.62
CA VAL A 91 -0.03 -5.98 0.72
C VAL A 91 -0.93 -6.48 -0.39
N ALA A 92 -1.99 -5.74 -0.68
CA ALA A 92 -2.93 -6.04 -1.75
C ALA A 92 -3.11 -4.80 -2.64
N LEU A 93 -2.92 -5.00 -3.94
CA LEU A 93 -2.83 -3.97 -4.96
C LEU A 93 -3.78 -4.30 -6.11
N THR A 94 -4.18 -3.26 -6.85
CA THR A 94 -4.98 -3.41 -8.06
C THR A 94 -4.63 -2.38 -9.13
N ASN A 95 -4.90 -2.70 -10.39
CA ASN A 95 -4.76 -1.80 -11.54
C ASN A 95 -6.11 -1.31 -12.11
N VAL A 96 -7.25 -1.67 -11.49
CA VAL A 96 -8.61 -1.31 -11.96
C VAL A 96 -8.84 0.21 -11.97
N GLY A 97 -8.08 0.96 -11.17
CA GLY A 97 -8.19 2.41 -11.07
C GLY A 97 -9.40 2.88 -10.27
N ASP A 98 -9.60 4.19 -10.17
CA ASP A 98 -10.69 4.83 -9.42
C ASP A 98 -12.00 4.97 -10.23
N TRP A 99 -11.99 4.55 -11.50
CA TRP A 99 -13.05 4.82 -12.48
C TRP A 99 -14.39 4.18 -12.10
N SER A 100 -14.35 3.01 -11.44
CA SER A 100 -15.57 2.30 -11.06
C SER A 100 -16.18 2.80 -9.76
N LYS A 101 -15.41 3.44 -8.86
CA LYS A 101 -15.76 3.64 -7.44
C LYS A 101 -16.31 2.36 -6.75
N GLN A 102 -16.11 1.20 -7.35
CA GLN A 102 -16.64 -0.07 -6.86
C GLN A 102 -15.73 -0.62 -5.77
N THR A 103 -16.33 -1.43 -4.90
CA THR A 103 -15.59 -2.29 -3.97
C THR A 103 -15.41 -3.65 -4.63
N ASN A 104 -14.16 -3.99 -4.95
CA ASN A 104 -13.80 -5.31 -5.43
C ASN A 104 -13.41 -6.20 -4.26
N HIS A 105 -13.94 -7.42 -4.23
CA HIS A 105 -13.64 -8.42 -3.20
C HIS A 105 -12.69 -9.47 -3.77
N TYR A 106 -11.59 -9.71 -3.05
CA TYR A 106 -10.61 -10.74 -3.36
C TYR A 106 -10.40 -11.62 -2.14
N LYS A 107 -10.26 -12.93 -2.35
CA LYS A 107 -9.94 -13.89 -1.30
C LYS A 107 -8.50 -14.36 -1.47
N VAL A 108 -7.58 -13.79 -0.71
CA VAL A 108 -6.15 -14.16 -0.75
C VAL A 108 -5.98 -15.49 -0.01
N GLN A 109 -5.61 -16.55 -0.73
CA GLN A 109 -5.45 -17.88 -0.16
C GLN A 109 -4.08 -18.02 0.56
N ASN A 110 -4.00 -18.98 1.48
CA ASN A 110 -2.73 -19.39 2.11
C ASN A 110 -1.92 -18.22 2.70
N SER A 111 -2.57 -17.27 3.37
CA SER A 111 -1.86 -16.15 3.98
C SER A 111 -0.83 -16.67 4.99
N THR A 112 0.26 -15.91 5.15
CA THR A 112 1.34 -16.24 6.07
C THR A 112 0.98 -16.02 7.53
N PHE A 113 -0.16 -15.36 7.80
CA PHE A 113 -0.70 -15.19 9.13
C PHE A 113 -1.31 -16.48 9.69
N GLU A 114 -1.45 -16.51 11.01
CA GLU A 114 -2.14 -17.59 11.71
C GLU A 114 -3.65 -17.48 11.52
N ALA A 115 -4.34 -18.62 11.50
CA ALA A 115 -5.80 -18.65 11.45
C ALA A 115 -6.39 -17.90 12.66
N ASN A 116 -7.43 -17.10 12.41
CA ASN A 116 -8.09 -16.22 13.39
C ASN A 116 -7.21 -15.08 13.94
N ALA A 117 -5.99 -14.88 13.42
CA ALA A 117 -5.20 -13.71 13.78
C ALA A 117 -5.92 -12.44 13.34
N ARG A 118 -5.89 -11.41 14.18
CA ARG A 118 -6.45 -10.10 13.88
C ARG A 118 -5.40 -9.23 13.18
N ILE A 119 -5.74 -8.77 11.99
CA ILE A 119 -4.89 -7.92 11.15
C ILE A 119 -5.64 -6.63 10.83
N CYS A 120 -4.94 -5.50 10.72
CA CYS A 120 -5.55 -4.23 10.39
C CYS A 120 -4.83 -3.52 9.25
N ASP A 121 -5.62 -2.87 8.40
CA ASP A 121 -5.13 -2.02 7.34
C ASP A 121 -4.60 -0.70 7.91
N ILE A 122 -3.30 -0.46 7.78
CA ILE A 122 -2.67 0.76 8.29
C ILE A 122 -3.17 2.02 7.57
N LEU A 123 -3.74 1.89 6.36
CA LEU A 123 -4.13 3.02 5.54
C LEU A 123 -5.45 3.65 5.99
N ASN A 124 -6.40 2.86 6.49
CA ASN A 124 -7.69 3.37 6.98
C ASN A 124 -8.07 2.95 8.41
N GLY A 125 -7.30 2.05 9.03
CA GLY A 125 -7.53 1.56 10.40
C GLY A 125 -8.57 0.45 10.52
N GLU A 126 -9.08 -0.11 9.43
CA GLU A 126 -10.03 -1.23 9.47
C GLU A 126 -9.31 -2.54 9.82
N CYS A 127 -9.88 -3.32 10.74
CA CYS A 127 -9.36 -4.63 11.12
C CYS A 127 -10.26 -5.76 10.63
N THR A 128 -9.65 -6.89 10.29
CA THR A 128 -10.34 -8.15 9.98
C THR A 128 -9.61 -9.33 10.62
N ASN A 129 -10.28 -10.47 10.70
CA ASN A 129 -9.67 -11.70 11.14
C ASN A 129 -9.28 -12.55 9.93
N VAL A 130 -8.13 -13.21 10.03
CA VAL A 130 -7.74 -14.26 9.10
C VAL A 130 -8.69 -15.44 9.26
N ASN A 131 -9.20 -15.99 8.16
CA ASN A 131 -10.13 -17.11 8.20
C ASN A 131 -9.49 -18.39 8.75
N ALA A 132 -10.32 -19.36 9.13
CA ALA A 132 -9.85 -20.65 9.65
C ALA A 132 -8.98 -21.44 8.64
N ASP A 133 -9.23 -21.26 7.34
CA ASP A 133 -8.46 -21.82 6.23
C ASP A 133 -7.18 -21.01 5.90
N ARG A 134 -6.83 -20.02 6.74
CA ARG A 134 -5.74 -19.05 6.55
C ARG A 134 -5.90 -18.13 5.35
N SER A 135 -7.10 -18.03 4.78
CA SER A 135 -7.38 -17.01 3.77
C SER A 135 -7.68 -15.64 4.40
N VAL A 136 -7.53 -14.58 3.61
CA VAL A 136 -7.90 -13.22 4.01
C VAL A 136 -8.83 -12.62 2.96
N ASP A 137 -10.00 -12.17 3.40
CA ASP A 137 -10.92 -11.40 2.56
C ASP A 137 -10.45 -9.94 2.48
N VAL A 138 -10.13 -9.51 1.27
CA VAL A 138 -9.63 -8.17 0.95
C VAL A 138 -10.65 -7.42 0.12
N TYR A 139 -11.03 -6.23 0.59
CA TYR A 139 -11.95 -5.33 -0.10
C TYR A 139 -11.19 -4.09 -0.57
N LEU A 140 -11.01 -3.96 -1.89
CA LEU A 140 -10.38 -2.81 -2.52
C LEU A 140 -11.46 -1.87 -3.05
N THR A 141 -11.71 -0.77 -2.33
CA THR A 141 -12.68 0.26 -2.73
C THR A 141 -11.99 1.31 -3.58
N GLY A 142 -12.55 1.66 -4.75
CA GLY A 142 -12.05 2.76 -5.58
C GLY A 142 -10.62 2.57 -6.10
N GLY A 143 -10.17 1.32 -6.24
CA GLY A 143 -8.83 1.01 -6.72
C GLY A 143 -7.71 1.32 -5.72
N TYR A 144 -8.03 1.60 -4.46
CA TYR A 144 -7.03 1.88 -3.43
C TYR A 144 -6.33 0.60 -2.94
N PRO A 145 -5.02 0.67 -2.66
CA PRO A 145 -4.29 -0.45 -2.06
C PRO A 145 -4.74 -0.70 -0.61
N ARG A 146 -4.46 -1.90 -0.10
CA ARG A 146 -4.60 -2.25 1.31
C ARG A 146 -3.27 -2.80 1.83
N ILE A 147 -2.89 -2.41 3.05
CA ILE A 147 -1.68 -2.93 3.70
C ILE A 147 -2.04 -3.38 5.10
N PHE A 148 -2.21 -4.69 5.26
CA PHE A 148 -2.55 -5.31 6.53
C PHE A 148 -1.30 -5.66 7.32
N VAL A 149 -1.32 -5.37 8.61
CA VAL A 149 -0.32 -5.83 9.59
C VAL A 149 -1.03 -6.44 10.79
N ARG A 150 -0.33 -7.22 11.61
CA ARG A 150 -0.94 -7.73 12.85
C ARG A 150 -1.28 -6.57 13.80
N GLU A 151 -2.39 -6.68 14.51
CA GLU A 151 -2.85 -5.63 15.45
C GLU A 151 -1.81 -5.31 16.54
N ASP A 152 -1.02 -6.31 16.98
CA ASP A 152 0.03 -6.13 17.98
C ASP A 152 1.27 -5.37 17.47
N MET A 153 1.29 -4.95 16.20
CA MET A 153 2.39 -4.22 15.56
C MET A 153 2.05 -2.76 15.19
N ILE A 154 0.82 -2.31 15.51
CA ILE A 154 0.33 -0.96 15.16
C ILE A 154 0.64 0.05 16.27
#